data_AF-A0A418NW18-F1
#
_entry.id   AF-A0A418NW18-F1
#
_cell.length_a   1.000
_cell.length_b   1.000
_cell.length_c   1.000
_cell.angle_alpha   90.00
_cell.angle_beta   90.00
_cell.angle_gamma   90.00
#
_symmetry.space_group_name_H-M   'P 1'
#
loop_
_entity.id
_entity.type
_entity.pdbx_description
1 polymer ?
#
loop_
_entity_poly.entity_id
_entity_poly.type
_entity_poly.pdbx_seq_one_letter_code
_entity_poly.pdbx_strand_id
1 'polypeptide(L)'
;MTDKTDTFSGEARLKSRRNSLWRFCAIGTGIAAGVGLVAGYAGGLYADGTLPAWALFATWVVAVMSFAWFSWEYFRRVDELDMLDNLWCCLFGLYFYIVAFPSWWLFHDLGLAPEINHVAIYLATLGIGAVVYIARKLGLR
;
A
#
# COMPACT_ATOMS: atom_id res chain seq x y z
N MET A 1 -18.24 -43.22 -14.30
CA MET A 1 -18.13 -41.83 -13.81
C MET A 1 -16.83 -41.28 -14.35
N THR A 2 -16.91 -40.35 -15.29
CA THR A 2 -15.78 -39.75 -15.98
C THR A 2 -15.01 -38.86 -15.02
N ASP A 3 -13.76 -39.23 -14.76
CA ASP A 3 -12.80 -38.44 -14.01
C ASP A 3 -12.48 -37.17 -14.81
N LYS A 4 -13.20 -36.09 -14.50
CA LYS A 4 -13.03 -34.75 -15.07
C LYS A 4 -12.04 -33.92 -14.23
N THR A 5 -10.98 -34.53 -13.70
CA THR A 5 -9.83 -33.75 -13.24
C THR A 5 -8.99 -33.37 -14.45
N ASP A 6 -9.55 -32.47 -15.24
CA ASP A 6 -8.89 -31.85 -16.37
C ASP A 6 -7.62 -31.18 -15.85
N THR A 7 -6.52 -31.77 -16.26
CA THR A 7 -5.15 -31.45 -15.90
C THR A 7 -4.83 -30.05 -16.38
N PHE A 8 -5.13 -29.02 -15.59
CA PHE A 8 -4.62 -27.68 -15.88
C PHE A 8 -3.10 -27.78 -16.03
N SER A 9 -2.59 -27.36 -17.19
CA SER A 9 -1.15 -27.22 -17.40
C SER A 9 -0.57 -26.33 -16.28
N GLY A 10 0.70 -26.55 -15.91
CA GLY A 10 1.36 -25.75 -14.86
C GLY A 10 1.21 -24.24 -15.09
N GLU A 11 1.26 -23.81 -16.35
CA GLU A 11 1.04 -22.42 -16.76
C GLU A 11 -0.37 -21.91 -16.46
N ALA A 12 -1.40 -22.72 -16.70
CA ALA A 12 -2.78 -22.35 -16.40
C ALA A 12 -3.02 -22.18 -14.89
N ARG A 13 -2.40 -23.05 -14.07
CA ARG A 13 -2.45 -22.92 -12.59
C ARG A 13 -1.75 -21.64 -12.12
N LEU A 14 -0.57 -21.33 -12.68
CA LEU A 14 0.17 -20.10 -12.37
C LEU A 14 -0.62 -18.84 -12.76
N LYS A 15 -1.18 -18.82 -13.97
CA LYS A 15 -2.01 -17.69 -14.44
C LYS A 15 -3.25 -17.48 -13.55
N SER A 16 -3.89 -18.56 -13.12
CA SER A 16 -5.04 -18.51 -12.22
C SER A 16 -4.67 -17.93 -10.84
N ARG A 17 -3.58 -18.40 -10.22
CA ARG A 17 -3.08 -17.87 -8.94
C ARG A 17 -2.74 -16.38 -9.05
N ARG A 18 -2.03 -15.99 -10.11
CA ARG A 18 -1.68 -14.59 -10.38
C ARG A 18 -2.92 -13.71 -10.54
N ASN A 19 -3.89 -14.14 -11.35
CA ASN A 19 -5.14 -13.38 -11.52
C ASN A 19 -5.94 -13.25 -10.22
N SER A 20 -5.95 -14.30 -9.39
CA SER A 20 -6.57 -14.26 -8.06
C SER A 20 -5.90 -13.23 -7.15
N LEU A 21 -4.57 -13.17 -7.14
CA LEU A 21 -3.80 -12.17 -6.40
C LEU A 21 -4.12 -10.74 -6.89
N TRP A 22 -4.08 -10.50 -8.20
CA TRP A 22 -4.41 -9.17 -8.76
C TRP A 22 -5.84 -8.75 -8.45
N ARG A 23 -6.80 -9.68 -8.51
CA ARG A 23 -8.19 -9.40 -8.13
C ARG A 23 -8.30 -9.07 -6.64
N PHE A 24 -7.60 -9.82 -5.78
CA PHE A 24 -7.56 -9.54 -4.34
C PHE A 24 -7.00 -8.14 -4.06
N CYS A 25 -5.87 -7.78 -4.69
CA CYS A 25 -5.30 -6.44 -4.57
C CYS A 25 -6.23 -5.36 -5.10
N ALA A 26 -6.84 -5.55 -6.28
CA ALA A 26 -7.74 -4.57 -6.88
C ALA A 26 -8.97 -4.28 -6.00
N ILE A 27 -9.58 -5.34 -5.45
CA ILE A 27 -10.71 -5.20 -4.52
C ILE A 27 -10.25 -4.49 -3.24
N GLY A 28 -9.11 -4.91 -2.65
CA GLY A 28 -8.55 -4.28 -1.46
C GLY A 28 -8.28 -2.79 -1.65
N THR A 29 -7.65 -2.40 -2.78
CA THR A 29 -7.41 -1.01 -3.14
C THR A 29 -8.71 -0.24 -3.33
N GLY A 30 -9.71 -0.83 -3.98
CA GLY A 30 -11.03 -0.21 -4.15
C GLY A 30 -11.72 0.07 -2.81
N ILE A 31 -11.69 -0.90 -1.88
CA ILE A 31 -12.22 -0.74 -0.53
C ILE A 31 -11.44 0.35 0.22
N ALA A 32 -10.11 0.31 0.18
CA ALA A 32 -9.25 1.29 0.86
C ALA A 32 -9.51 2.73 0.35
N ALA A 33 -9.66 2.90 -0.96
CA ALA A 33 -10.02 4.19 -1.56
C ALA A 33 -11.39 4.68 -1.06
N GLY A 34 -12.40 3.81 -1.03
CA GLY A 34 -13.72 4.14 -0.48
C GLY A 34 -13.67 4.53 1.00
N VAL A 35 -12.94 3.76 1.82
CA VAL A 35 -12.73 4.06 3.24
C VAL A 35 -12.01 5.40 3.42
N GLY A 36 -11.02 5.71 2.58
CA GLY A 36 -10.33 7.00 2.60
C GLY A 36 -11.27 8.19 2.36
N LEU A 37 -12.19 8.08 1.40
CA LEU A 37 -13.21 9.11 1.15
C LEU A 37 -14.15 9.28 2.35
N VAL A 38 -14.62 8.17 2.93
CA VAL A 38 -15.49 8.19 4.11
C VAL A 38 -14.76 8.79 5.32
N ALA A 39 -13.49 8.45 5.52
CA ALA A 39 -12.67 8.99 6.61
C ALA A 39 -12.46 10.51 6.45
N GLY A 40 -12.23 11.00 5.22
CA GLY A 40 -12.15 12.43 4.94
C GLY A 40 -13.45 13.17 5.28
N TYR A 41 -14.59 12.62 4.87
CA TYR A 41 -15.91 13.16 5.22
C TYR A 41 -16.16 13.16 6.74
N ALA A 42 -15.84 12.06 7.42
CA ALA A 42 -15.95 11.95 8.88
C ALA A 42 -15.07 12.96 9.61
N GLY A 43 -13.89 13.26 9.07
CA GLY A 43 -13.02 14.33 9.57
C GLY A 43 -13.69 15.71 9.51
N GLY A 44 -14.42 16.01 8.43
CA GLY A 44 -15.25 17.22 8.33
C GLY A 44 -16.34 17.28 9.40
N LEU A 45 -17.10 16.19 9.58
CA LEU A 45 -18.13 16.12 10.62
C LEU A 45 -17.59 16.26 12.05
N TYR A 46 -16.36 15.80 12.30
CA TYR A 46 -15.68 16.03 13.57
C TYR A 46 -15.31 17.50 13.76
N ALA A 47 -14.78 18.16 12.73
CA ALA A 47 -14.45 19.58 12.77
C ALA A 47 -15.70 20.45 13.01
N ASP A 48 -16.84 20.03 12.47
CA ASP A 48 -18.14 20.68 12.67
C ASP A 48 -18.80 20.33 14.03
N GLY A 49 -18.14 19.55 14.88
CA GLY A 49 -18.64 19.14 16.20
C GLY A 49 -19.79 18.14 16.18
N THR A 50 -20.17 17.63 15.01
CA THR A 50 -21.27 16.67 14.83
C THR A 50 -20.85 15.25 15.19
N LEU A 51 -19.60 14.88 14.87
CA LEU A 51 -19.03 13.57 15.19
C LEU A 51 -18.18 13.65 16.46
N PRO A 52 -18.36 12.76 17.45
CA PRO A 52 -17.50 12.72 18.62
C PRO A 52 -16.13 12.09 18.31
N ALA A 53 -15.08 12.53 19.01
CA ALA A 53 -13.70 12.06 18.81
C ALA A 53 -13.53 10.53 18.90
N TRP A 54 -14.27 9.88 19.80
CA TRP A 54 -14.18 8.42 19.97
C TRP A 54 -14.54 7.64 18.69
N ALA A 55 -15.42 8.19 17.85
CA ALA A 55 -15.80 7.57 16.60
C ALA A 55 -14.62 7.53 15.60
N LEU A 56 -13.76 8.55 15.60
CA LEU A 56 -12.54 8.57 14.79
C LEU A 56 -11.51 7.53 15.27
N PHE A 57 -11.37 7.35 16.59
CA PHE A 57 -10.51 6.30 17.13
C PHE A 57 -11.03 4.91 16.79
N ALA A 58 -12.35 4.70 16.87
CA ALA A 58 -12.97 3.44 16.50
C ALA A 58 -12.75 3.10 15.02
N THR A 59 -12.93 4.06 14.12
CA THR A 59 -12.66 3.85 12.68
C THR A 59 -11.18 3.61 12.41
N TRP A 60 -10.28 4.31 13.10
CA TRP A 60 -8.85 4.08 13.00
C TRP A 60 -8.45 2.66 13.44
N VAL A 61 -8.99 2.15 14.55
CA VAL A 61 -8.75 0.77 15.01
C VAL A 61 -9.21 -0.24 13.95
N VAL A 62 -10.39 -0.05 13.36
CA VAL A 62 -10.90 -0.90 12.27
C VAL A 62 -9.99 -0.84 11.05
N ALA A 63 -9.48 0.34 10.69
CA ALA A 63 -8.56 0.51 9.57
C ALA A 63 -7.24 -0.25 9.81
N VAL A 64 -6.66 -0.14 11.01
CA VAL A 64 -5.42 -0.84 11.39
C VAL A 64 -5.64 -2.37 11.36
N MET A 65 -6.73 -2.87 11.93
CA MET A 65 -7.05 -4.30 11.89
C MET A 65 -7.27 -4.81 10.46
N SER A 66 -7.95 -4.03 9.63
CA SER A 66 -8.18 -4.36 8.22
C SER A 66 -6.87 -4.40 7.44
N PHE A 67 -5.97 -3.45 7.70
CA PHE A 67 -4.64 -3.43 7.09
C PHE A 67 -3.82 -4.64 7.50
N ALA A 68 -3.79 -4.98 8.80
CA ALA A 68 -3.09 -6.15 9.30
C ALA A 68 -3.63 -7.45 8.69
N TRP A 69 -4.96 -7.61 8.62
CA TRP A 69 -5.60 -8.73 7.95
C TRP A 69 -5.25 -8.80 6.47
N PHE A 70 -5.33 -7.68 5.75
CA PHE A 70 -4.98 -7.62 4.33
C PHE A 70 -3.52 -8.01 4.09
N SER A 71 -2.59 -7.50 4.90
CA SER A 71 -1.17 -7.87 4.82
C SER A 71 -0.97 -9.37 5.04
N TRP A 72 -1.59 -9.93 6.08
CA TRP A 72 -1.53 -11.37 6.35
C TRP A 72 -2.03 -12.20 5.17
N GLU A 73 -3.21 -11.89 4.65
CA GLU A 73 -3.81 -12.60 3.52
C GLU A 73 -3.03 -12.39 2.22
N TYR A 74 -2.44 -11.22 2.02
CA TYR A 74 -1.56 -10.93 0.89
C TYR A 74 -0.33 -11.85 0.89
N PHE A 75 0.37 -11.97 2.02
CA PHE A 75 1.56 -12.82 2.12
C PHE A 75 1.26 -14.31 1.92
N ARG A 76 0.04 -14.77 2.20
CA ARG A 76 -0.37 -16.15 1.89
C ARG A 76 -0.60 -16.43 0.40
N ARG A 77 -0.71 -15.37 -0.41
CA ARG A 77 -1.03 -15.45 -1.85
C ARG A 77 0.14 -15.13 -2.75
N VAL A 78 1.08 -14.31 -2.26
CA VAL A 78 2.23 -13.83 -3.03
C VAL A 78 3.24 -14.96 -3.28
N ASP A 79 3.86 -14.96 -4.46
CA ASP A 79 4.94 -15.90 -4.80
C ASP A 79 6.31 -15.30 -4.44
N GLU A 80 7.34 -16.14 -4.34
CA GLU A 80 8.69 -15.74 -3.88
C GLU A 80 9.34 -14.63 -4.73
N LEU A 81 9.14 -14.67 -6.05
CA LEU A 81 9.65 -13.64 -6.96
C LEU A 81 9.00 -12.27 -6.70
N ASP A 82 7.66 -12.25 -6.54
CA ASP A 82 6.95 -11.02 -6.22
C ASP A 82 7.31 -10.52 -4.81
N MET A 83 7.61 -11.43 -3.87
CA MET A 83 8.11 -11.06 -2.54
C MET A 83 9.49 -10.41 -2.59
N LEU A 84 10.41 -10.90 -3.43
CA LEU A 84 11.70 -10.25 -3.65
C LEU A 84 11.56 -8.86 -4.29
N ASP A 85 10.66 -8.72 -5.27
CA ASP A 85 10.40 -7.42 -5.88
C ASP A 85 9.81 -6.42 -4.88
N ASN A 86 8.91 -6.89 -4.00
CA ASN A 86 8.40 -6.09 -2.89
C ASN A 86 9.50 -5.70 -1.89
N LEU A 87 10.40 -6.61 -1.55
CA LEU A 87 11.51 -6.32 -0.64
C LEU A 87 12.36 -5.16 -1.16
N TRP A 88 12.71 -5.19 -2.45
CA TRP A 88 13.47 -4.11 -3.10
C TRP A 88 12.69 -2.80 -3.14
N CYS A 89 11.41 -2.85 -3.53
CA CYS A 89 10.52 -1.69 -3.50
C CYS A 89 10.47 -1.04 -2.10
N CYS A 90 10.24 -1.83 -1.05
CA CYS A 90 10.19 -1.36 0.33
C CYS A 90 11.54 -0.81 0.79
N LEU A 91 12.66 -1.45 0.43
CA LEU A 91 14.01 -0.99 0.79
C LEU A 91 14.30 0.40 0.21
N PHE A 92 14.08 0.58 -1.09
CA PHE A 92 14.31 1.86 -1.75
C PHE A 92 13.35 2.95 -1.24
N GLY A 93 12.07 2.61 -1.02
CA GLY A 93 11.12 3.53 -0.39
C GLY A 93 11.56 3.95 1.01
N LEU A 94 11.96 2.99 1.85
CA LEU A 94 12.46 3.27 3.19
C LEU A 94 13.71 4.16 3.16
N TYR A 95 14.67 3.85 2.29
CA TYR A 95 15.90 4.64 2.12
C TYR A 95 15.63 6.05 1.64
N PHE A 96 14.69 6.21 0.70
CA PHE A 96 14.24 7.54 0.31
C PHE A 96 13.65 8.29 1.50
N TYR A 97 12.74 7.67 2.26
CA TYR A 97 12.07 8.33 3.38
C TYR A 97 13.04 8.77 4.48
N ILE A 98 13.92 7.88 4.94
CA ILE A 98 14.88 8.16 6.02
C ILE A 98 15.94 9.19 5.62
N VAL A 99 16.14 9.46 4.33
CA VAL A 99 17.02 10.53 3.86
C VAL A 99 16.23 11.81 3.62
N ALA A 100 15.12 11.72 2.87
CA ALA A 100 14.34 12.87 2.45
C ALA A 100 13.72 13.63 3.62
N PHE A 101 13.12 12.93 4.59
CA PHE A 101 12.46 13.58 5.72
C PHE A 101 13.46 14.34 6.62
N PRO A 102 14.55 13.73 7.12
CA PRO A 102 15.53 14.46 7.92
C PRO A 102 16.23 15.57 7.15
N SER A 103 16.49 15.39 5.85
CA SER A 103 17.09 16.44 5.03
C SER A 103 16.18 17.65 4.87
N TRP A 104 14.89 17.44 4.60
CA TRP A 104 13.92 18.54 4.51
C TRP A 104 13.78 19.23 5.87
N TRP A 105 13.67 18.47 6.96
CA TRP A 105 13.63 19.02 8.31
C TRP A 105 14.84 19.89 8.61
N LEU A 106 16.07 19.40 8.34
CA LEU A 106 17.28 20.18 8.51
C LEU A 106 17.29 21.47 7.67
N PHE A 107 16.89 21.40 6.40
CA PHE A 107 16.86 22.58 5.54
C PHE A 107 15.77 23.57 5.94
N HIS A 108 14.67 23.11 6.51
CA HIS A 108 13.65 23.98 7.07
C HIS A 108 14.19 24.75 8.29
N ASP A 109 14.84 24.04 9.22
CA ASP A 109 15.44 24.63 10.42
C ASP A 109 16.54 25.66 10.09
N LEU A 110 17.25 25.47 8.98
CA LEU A 110 18.25 26.42 8.47
C LEU A 110 17.64 27.60 7.68
N GLY A 111 16.32 27.64 7.50
CA GLY A 111 15.64 28.66 6.70
C GLY A 111 15.85 28.52 5.18
N LEU A 112 16.32 27.36 4.71
CA LEU A 112 16.61 27.06 3.31
C LEU A 112 15.43 26.40 2.58
N ALA A 113 14.46 25.86 3.31
CA ALA A 113 13.30 25.16 2.75
C ALA A 113 11.97 25.57 3.44
N PRO A 114 10.83 25.46 2.75
CA PRO A 114 9.52 25.69 3.34
C PRO A 114 9.19 24.62 4.39
N GLU A 115 8.11 24.85 5.13
CA GLU A 115 7.55 23.89 6.08
C GLU A 115 7.36 22.51 5.45
N ILE A 116 7.60 21.47 6.25
CA ILE A 116 7.61 20.09 5.79
C ILE A 116 6.21 19.68 5.34
N ASN A 117 6.10 19.31 4.06
CA ASN A 117 4.86 18.73 3.54
C ASN A 117 4.89 17.20 3.71
N HIS A 118 4.25 16.69 4.76
CA HIS A 118 4.17 15.26 5.05
C HIS A 118 3.51 14.45 3.92
N VAL A 119 2.53 15.04 3.22
CA VAL A 119 1.85 14.38 2.09
C VAL A 119 2.80 14.25 0.91
N ALA A 120 3.60 15.27 0.63
CA ALA A 120 4.59 15.23 -0.45
C ALA A 120 5.65 14.15 -0.20
N ILE A 121 6.19 14.06 1.02
CA ILE A 121 7.17 13.02 1.39
C ILE A 121 6.54 11.63 1.31
N TYR A 122 5.31 11.47 1.81
CA TYR A 122 4.58 10.20 1.75
C TYR A 122 4.37 9.74 0.29
N LEU A 123 3.85 10.63 -0.58
CA LEU A 123 3.62 10.31 -1.98
C LEU A 123 4.92 10.07 -2.76
N ALA A 124 5.97 10.83 -2.50
CA ALA A 124 7.28 10.61 -3.11
C ALA A 124 7.87 9.25 -2.69
N THR A 125 7.72 8.86 -1.43
CA THR A 125 8.14 7.56 -0.91
C THR A 125 7.42 6.41 -1.63
N LEU A 126 6.09 6.50 -1.75
CA LEU A 126 5.30 5.54 -2.52
C LEU A 126 5.69 5.53 -4.00
N GLY A 127 5.97 6.71 -4.58
CA GLY A 127 6.39 6.88 -5.96
C GLY A 127 7.71 6.17 -6.25
N ILE A 128 8.72 6.34 -5.39
CA ILE A 128 10.00 5.63 -5.51
C ILE A 128 9.79 4.12 -5.44
N GLY A 129 9.00 3.64 -4.48
CA GLY A 129 8.65 2.23 -4.38
C GLY A 129 8.00 1.71 -5.67
N ALA A 130 6.99 2.41 -6.18
CA ALA A 130 6.29 2.04 -7.41
C ALA A 130 7.22 2.02 -8.64
N VAL A 131 8.11 3.01 -8.77
CA VAL A 131 9.10 3.07 -9.86
C VAL A 131 10.04 1.87 -9.79
N VAL A 132 10.56 1.54 -8.60
CA VAL A 132 11.44 0.37 -8.41
C VAL A 132 10.71 -0.92 -8.71
N TYR A 133 9.48 -1.07 -8.23
CA TYR A 133 8.66 -2.25 -8.51
C TYR A 133 8.42 -2.44 -10.02
N ILE A 134 8.05 -1.37 -10.73
CA ILE A 134 7.83 -1.40 -12.18
C ILE A 134 9.13 -1.70 -12.92
N ALA A 135 10.23 -1.04 -12.57
CA ALA A 135 11.54 -1.27 -13.20
C ALA A 135 11.95 -2.75 -13.11
N ARG A 136 11.80 -3.35 -11.93
CA ARG A 136 12.07 -4.77 -11.71
C ARG A 136 11.13 -5.67 -12.50
N LYS A 137 9.85 -5.32 -12.59
CA LYS A 137 8.88 -6.07 -13.41
C LYS A 137 9.19 -6.00 -14.91
N LEU A 138 9.81 -4.92 -15.36
CA LEU A 138 10.33 -4.74 -16.73
C LEU A 138 11.68 -5.43 -16.96
N GLY A 139 12.28 -6.03 -15.94
CA GLY A 139 13.57 -6.73 -16.03
C GLY A 139 14.79 -5.83 -15.86
N LEU A 140 14.61 -4.57 -15.48
CA LEU A 140 15.70 -3.67 -15.09
C LEU A 140 16.11 -4.04 -13.66
N ARG A 141 17.29 -4.63 -13.50
CA ARG A 141 17.84 -5.10 -12.21
C ARG A 141 19.06 -4.28 -11.81
#